data_AF-A0A8S9I9Z0-F1
#
_entry.id   AF-A0A8S9I9Z0-F1
#
_cell.length_a   1.000
_cell.length_b   1.000
_cell.length_c   1.000
_cell.angle_alpha   90.00
_cell.angle_beta   90.00
_cell.angle_gamma   90.00
#
_symmetry.space_group_name_H-M   'P 1'
#
loop_
_entity.id
_entity.type
_entity.pdbx_description
1 polymer ?
#
loop_
_entity_poly.entity_id
_entity_poly.type
_entity_poly.pdbx_seq_one_letter_code
_entity_poly.pdbx_strand_id
1 'polypeptide(L)'
;MTHKNSYKILRLEAGKEKGESGYILDGFPRTVTQAEILEGVINVDLVINLKLKEEALLAKCLGRRICSECGANYNVACIDIKGDDGDDRMYMPPLLPPPKCESKLITRADDTAEVVKERLRVYNKLTQPVEEFYRKRGKLLEFELPGGIPQSWPKLLRALHLEDDKQSAIA
;
A
#
# COMPACT_ATOMS: atom_id res chain seq x y z
N MET A 1 3.15 18.41 20.57
CA MET A 1 2.39 17.32 19.91
C MET A 1 2.21 17.68 18.45
N THR A 2 3.19 17.36 17.61
CA THR A 2 3.13 17.61 16.17
C THR A 2 2.67 16.31 15.50
N HIS A 3 1.39 16.21 15.17
CA HIS A 3 0.92 15.20 14.24
C HIS A 3 1.60 15.49 12.88
N LYS A 4 2.69 14.78 12.60
CA LYS A 4 3.22 14.69 11.23
C LYS A 4 2.22 13.87 10.42
N ASN A 5 1.21 14.53 9.85
CA ASN A 5 0.49 13.99 8.70
C ASN A 5 1.47 14.01 7.52
N SER A 6 2.37 13.04 7.47
CA SER A 6 3.28 12.83 6.36
C SER A 6 2.51 12.14 5.24
N TYR A 7 1.89 12.93 4.37
CA TYR A 7 1.46 12.47 3.06
C TYR A 7 2.64 12.57 2.10
N LYS A 8 2.78 11.60 1.18
CA LYS A 8 3.86 11.60 0.20
C LYS A 8 3.24 11.84 -1.17
N ILE A 9 3.66 12.92 -1.82
CA ILE A 9 3.39 13.13 -3.24
C ILE A 9 4.51 12.41 -3.98
N LEU A 10 4.14 11.36 -4.70
CA LEU A 10 5.05 10.64 -5.57
C LEU A 10 4.85 11.17 -6.99
N ARG A 11 5.91 11.76 -7.53
CA ARG A 11 5.98 12.10 -8.95
C ARG A 11 7.08 11.24 -9.57
N LEU A 12 6.74 10.52 -10.64
CA LEU A 12 7.72 9.74 -11.39
C LEU A 12 8.55 10.71 -12.23
N GLU A 13 9.86 10.76 -11.96
CA GLU A 13 10.79 11.64 -12.70
C GLU A 13 10.78 11.33 -14.20
N ALA A 14 10.78 10.04 -14.55
CA ALA A 14 10.65 9.58 -15.92
C ALA A 14 9.34 10.03 -16.60
N GLY A 15 8.23 10.10 -15.85
CA GLY A 15 6.97 10.63 -16.36
C GLY A 15 7.05 12.12 -16.62
N LYS A 16 7.65 12.87 -15.68
CA LYS A 16 7.87 14.32 -15.83
C LYS A 16 8.75 14.64 -17.05
N GLU A 17 9.80 13.85 -17.30
CA GLU A 17 10.67 13.99 -18.48
C GLU A 17 9.90 13.76 -19.80
N LYS A 18 8.88 12.89 -19.78
CA LYS A 18 7.96 12.66 -20.89
C LYS A 18 6.81 13.68 -20.98
N GLY A 19 6.79 14.69 -20.11
CA GLY A 19 5.74 15.71 -20.07
C GLY A 19 4.49 15.33 -19.28
N GLU A 20 4.52 14.23 -18.52
CA GLU A 20 3.39 13.81 -17.68
C GLU A 20 3.19 14.75 -16.48
N SER A 21 1.94 15.12 -16.26
CA SER A 21 1.51 16.00 -15.17
C SER A 21 0.94 15.25 -13.95
N GLY A 22 0.76 13.93 -14.08
CA GLY A 22 0.18 13.08 -13.03
C GLY A 22 1.06 12.91 -11.79
N TYR A 23 0.42 12.53 -10.69
CA TYR A 23 1.07 12.21 -9.41
C TYR A 23 0.24 11.19 -8.63
N ILE A 24 0.90 10.47 -7.73
CA ILE A 24 0.26 9.55 -6.79
C ILE A 24 0.30 10.19 -5.41
N LEU A 25 -0.87 10.29 -4.77
CA LEU A 25 -0.99 10.66 -3.37
C LEU A 25 -0.98 9.39 -2.53
N ASP A 26 0.11 9.18 -1.78
CA ASP A 26 0.25 8.03 -0.90
C ASP A 26 -0.14 8.42 0.54
N GLY A 27 -1.22 7.79 1.04
CA GLY A 27 -1.72 7.94 2.39
C GLY A 27 -2.54 9.21 2.65
N PHE A 28 -3.05 9.87 1.61
CA PHE A 28 -3.94 11.04 1.67
C PHE A 28 -4.99 10.98 0.54
N PRO A 29 -6.27 11.31 0.80
CA PRO A 29 -6.86 11.79 2.06
C PRO A 29 -7.15 10.65 3.05
N ARG A 30 -7.24 10.98 4.35
CA ARG A 30 -7.58 10.03 5.45
C ARG A 30 -8.92 10.31 6.12
N THR A 31 -9.58 11.40 5.75
CA THR A 31 -10.89 11.79 6.30
C THR A 31 -11.76 12.36 5.18
N VAL A 32 -13.08 12.35 5.35
CA VAL A 32 -14.02 12.88 4.35
C VAL A 32 -13.77 14.35 4.09
N THR A 33 -13.54 15.16 5.13
CA THR A 33 -13.24 16.59 5.00
C THR A 33 -11.97 16.82 4.16
N GLN A 34 -10.94 15.98 4.32
CA GLN A 34 -9.76 16.06 3.45
C GLN A 34 -10.07 15.70 2.00
N ALA A 35 -10.93 14.71 1.77
CA ALA A 35 -11.35 14.31 0.42
C ALA A 35 -12.16 15.42 -0.27
N GLU A 36 -13.05 16.10 0.48
CA GLU A 36 -13.81 17.26 0.00
C GLU A 36 -12.91 18.43 -0.38
N ILE A 37 -11.95 18.77 0.49
CA ILE A 37 -10.97 19.83 0.21
C ILE A 37 -10.12 19.45 -1.00
N LEU A 38 -9.68 18.19 -1.09
CA LEU A 38 -8.84 17.72 -2.18
C LEU A 38 -9.54 17.85 -3.54
N GLU A 39 -10.78 17.37 -3.64
CA GLU A 39 -11.59 17.47 -4.86
C GLU A 39 -11.94 18.93 -5.24
N GLY A 40 -11.89 19.85 -4.27
CA GLY A 40 -12.05 21.29 -4.54
C GLY A 40 -10.80 21.95 -5.15
N VAL A 41 -9.63 21.34 -5.03
CA VAL A 41 -8.35 21.89 -5.52
C VAL A 41 -7.84 21.13 -6.74
N ILE A 42 -8.04 19.82 -6.78
CA ILE A 42 -7.57 18.93 -7.84
C ILE A 42 -8.68 17.96 -8.22
N ASN A 43 -8.73 17.54 -9.50
CA ASN A 43 -9.57 16.41 -9.88
C ASN A 43 -8.82 15.11 -9.59
N VAL A 44 -9.37 14.27 -8.71
CA VAL A 44 -8.83 12.92 -8.47
C VAL A 44 -9.38 11.98 -9.53
N ASP A 45 -8.53 11.36 -10.35
CA ASP A 45 -9.01 10.45 -11.40
C ASP A 45 -9.38 9.07 -10.85
N LEU A 46 -8.57 8.56 -9.91
CA LEU A 46 -8.70 7.21 -9.37
C LEU A 46 -8.20 7.14 -7.92
N VAL A 47 -8.91 6.38 -7.10
CA VAL A 47 -8.50 5.98 -5.75
C VAL A 47 -8.41 4.48 -5.70
N ILE A 48 -7.23 3.94 -5.38
CA ILE A 48 -6.99 2.50 -5.28
C ILE A 48 -6.92 2.13 -3.80
N ASN A 49 -7.86 1.29 -3.34
CA ASN A 49 -7.83 0.72 -2.00
C ASN A 49 -7.22 -0.68 -2.06
N LEU A 50 -5.97 -0.80 -1.62
CA LEU A 50 -5.25 -2.06 -1.55
C LEU A 50 -5.64 -2.81 -0.28
N LYS A 51 -6.46 -3.85 -0.43
CA LYS A 51 -6.94 -4.68 0.67
C LYS A 51 -6.08 -5.92 0.84
N LEU A 52 -5.84 -6.29 2.10
CA LEU A 52 -5.05 -7.46 2.48
C LEU A 52 -5.73 -8.11 3.68
N LYS A 53 -5.72 -9.44 3.74
CA LYS A 53 -6.27 -10.20 4.88
C LYS A 53 -5.68 -9.70 6.20
N GLU A 54 -6.52 -9.55 7.23
CA GLU A 54 -6.13 -8.97 8.52
C GLU A 54 -4.97 -9.74 9.17
N GLU A 55 -5.01 -11.07 9.10
CA GLU A 55 -3.93 -11.94 9.60
C GLU A 55 -2.59 -11.68 8.90
N ALA A 56 -2.59 -11.42 7.58
CA ALA A 56 -1.39 -11.05 6.84
C ALA A 56 -0.89 -9.66 7.22
N LEU A 57 -1.78 -8.69 7.45
CA LEU A 57 -1.44 -7.35 7.93
C LEU A 57 -0.79 -7.42 9.32
N LEU A 58 -1.39 -8.16 10.24
CA LEU A 58 -0.89 -8.36 11.59
C LEU A 58 0.51 -8.99 11.56
N ALA A 59 0.67 -10.10 10.84
CA ALA A 59 1.96 -10.77 10.68
C ALA A 59 3.02 -9.84 10.09
N LYS A 60 2.68 -9.04 9.07
CA LYS A 60 3.61 -8.08 8.48
C LYS A 60 4.00 -6.95 9.43
N CYS A 61 3.08 -6.41 10.23
CA CYS A 61 3.43 -5.38 11.21
C CYS A 61 4.38 -5.93 12.28
N LEU A 62 4.07 -7.09 12.86
CA LEU A 62 4.91 -7.74 13.88
C LEU A 62 6.27 -8.21 13.31
N GLY A 63 6.30 -8.61 12.05
CA GLY A 63 7.50 -9.04 11.33
C GLY A 63 8.39 -7.90 10.84
N ARG A 64 7.96 -6.64 10.96
CA ARG A 64 8.73 -5.50 10.46
C ARG A 64 10.06 -5.35 11.21
N ARG A 65 11.12 -5.11 10.46
CA ARG A 65 12.46 -4.82 10.96
C ARG A 65 13.01 -3.59 10.25
N ILE A 66 13.74 -2.77 10.98
CA ILE A 66 14.45 -1.61 10.45
C ILE A 66 15.92 -1.82 10.76
N CYS A 67 16.79 -1.65 9.77
CA CYS A 67 18.22 -1.62 10.05
C CYS A 67 18.58 -0.27 10.69
N SER A 68 19.15 -0.29 11.89
CA SER A 68 19.50 0.92 12.65
C SER A 68 20.64 1.73 12.01
N GLU A 69 21.35 1.16 11.03
CA GLU A 69 22.48 1.83 10.35
C GLU A 69 22.07 2.41 8.99
N CYS A 70 21.42 1.64 8.11
CA CYS A 70 21.05 2.12 6.78
C CYS A 70 19.62 2.64 6.68
N GLY A 71 18.79 2.43 7.71
CA GLY A 71 17.38 2.85 7.73
C GLY A 71 16.46 2.05 6.81
N ALA A 72 16.96 1.02 6.11
CA ALA A 72 16.14 0.18 5.24
C ALA A 72 15.11 -0.65 6.04
N ASN A 73 13.95 -0.84 5.42
CA ASN A 73 12.87 -1.65 5.97
C ASN A 73 12.98 -3.09 5.44
N TYR A 74 12.84 -4.05 6.35
CA TYR A 74 12.83 -5.48 6.11
C TYR A 74 11.59 -6.08 6.77
N ASN A 75 11.27 -7.32 6.42
CA ASN A 75 10.15 -8.03 7.03
C ASN A 75 10.48 -9.52 7.15
N VAL A 76 10.54 -10.03 8.37
CA VAL A 76 10.85 -11.45 8.62
C VAL A 76 9.61 -12.35 8.55
N ALA A 77 8.40 -11.79 8.42
CA ALA A 77 7.19 -12.59 8.28
C ALA A 77 7.13 -13.28 6.92
N CYS A 78 6.94 -14.59 6.95
CA CYS A 78 6.50 -15.38 5.80
C CYS A 78 4.97 -15.50 5.87
N ILE A 79 4.27 -14.99 4.87
CA ILE A 79 2.81 -15.12 4.79
C ILE A 79 2.49 -16.33 3.93
N ASP A 80 1.78 -17.28 4.52
CA ASP A 80 1.33 -18.49 3.86
C ASP A 80 -0.07 -18.83 4.34
N ILE A 81 -1.05 -18.20 3.70
CA ILE A 81 -2.47 -18.35 4.03
C ILE A 81 -3.10 -19.22 2.95
N LYS A 82 -3.67 -20.35 3.36
CA LYS A 82 -4.44 -21.21 2.46
C LYS A 82 -5.66 -20.44 1.97
N GLY A 83 -5.99 -20.61 0.69
CA GLY A 83 -7.28 -20.15 0.18
C GLY A 83 -8.40 -20.98 0.81
N ASP A 84 -9.54 -20.33 1.05
CA ASP A 84 -10.79 -21.02 1.34
C ASP A 84 -11.41 -21.52 0.02
N ASP A 85 -12.55 -22.21 0.06
CA ASP A 85 -13.23 -22.76 -1.13
C ASP A 85 -13.46 -21.67 -2.20
N GLY A 86 -12.61 -21.66 -3.23
CA GLY A 86 -12.66 -20.72 -4.36
C GLY A 86 -11.59 -19.62 -4.38
N ASP A 87 -10.82 -19.44 -3.30
CA ASP A 87 -9.75 -18.44 -3.21
C ASP A 87 -8.37 -19.04 -3.52
N ASP A 88 -7.50 -18.23 -4.15
CA ASP A 88 -6.09 -18.59 -4.32
C ASP A 88 -5.35 -18.58 -2.96
N ARG A 89 -4.39 -19.48 -2.78
CA ARG A 89 -3.41 -19.43 -1.67
C ARG A 89 -2.64 -18.11 -1.72
N MET A 90 -2.64 -17.37 -0.62
CA MET A 90 -1.86 -16.15 -0.47
C MET A 90 -0.47 -16.47 0.08
N TYR A 91 0.55 -16.31 -0.79
CA TYR A 91 1.94 -16.46 -0.41
C TYR A 91 2.71 -15.15 -0.57
N MET A 92 3.42 -14.74 0.49
CA MET A 92 4.36 -13.62 0.46
C MET A 92 5.65 -14.03 1.18
N PRO A 93 6.79 -14.17 0.47
CA PRO A 93 8.05 -14.50 1.09
C PRO A 93 8.53 -13.37 2.01
N PRO A 94 9.38 -13.67 3.00
CA PRO A 94 9.99 -12.64 3.82
C PRO A 94 10.92 -11.75 2.99
N LEU A 95 11.03 -10.48 3.38
CA LEU A 95 12.01 -9.54 2.87
C LEU A 95 13.18 -9.49 3.85
N LEU A 96 14.09 -10.45 3.72
CA LEU A 96 15.22 -10.61 4.64
C LEU A 96 16.31 -9.55 4.42
N PRO A 97 17.02 -9.14 5.49
CA PRO A 97 18.16 -8.26 5.36
C PRO A 97 19.35 -8.94 4.67
N PRO A 98 20.26 -8.16 4.05
CA PRO A 98 21.58 -8.68 3.69
C PRO A 98 22.43 -8.90 4.97
N PRO A 99 23.50 -9.72 4.90
CA PRO A 99 24.31 -10.08 6.08
C PRO A 99 24.82 -8.89 6.90
N LYS A 100 25.19 -7.79 6.23
CA LYS A 100 25.66 -6.54 6.88
C LYS A 100 24.63 -5.88 7.80
N CYS A 101 23.34 -6.19 7.64
CA CYS A 101 22.24 -5.60 8.38
C CYS A 101 21.61 -6.55 9.41
N GLU A 102 21.91 -7.86 9.39
CA GLU A 102 21.26 -8.87 10.24
C GLU A 102 21.38 -8.56 11.73
N SER A 103 22.57 -8.22 12.21
CA SER A 103 22.83 -7.89 13.62
C SER A 103 22.37 -6.48 14.04
N LYS A 104 21.89 -5.68 13.09
CA LYS A 104 21.51 -4.26 13.28
C LYS A 104 20.00 -4.06 13.16
N LEU A 105 19.23 -5.16 13.12
CA LEU A 105 17.79 -5.10 13.00
C LEU A 105 17.14 -4.74 14.33
N ILE A 106 16.35 -3.68 14.30
CA ILE A 106 15.48 -3.27 15.41
C ILE A 106 14.01 -3.37 15.00
N THR A 107 13.14 -3.55 15.98
CA THR A 107 11.69 -3.41 15.83
C THR A 107 11.26 -1.99 16.15
N ARG A 108 10.08 -1.58 15.69
CA ARG A 108 9.49 -0.33 16.18
C ARG A 108 8.79 -0.61 17.49
N ALA A 109 8.82 0.38 18.39
CA ALA A 109 8.17 0.29 19.70
C ALA A 109 6.64 0.09 19.62
N ASP A 110 6.02 0.42 18.48
CA ASP A 110 4.58 0.35 18.25
C ASP A 110 4.12 -0.91 17.50
N ASP A 111 5.01 -1.88 17.27
CA ASP A 111 4.69 -3.17 16.64
C ASP A 111 4.30 -4.23 17.67
N THR A 112 3.25 -3.94 18.46
CA THR A 112 2.59 -4.92 19.34
C THR A 112 1.24 -5.32 18.77
N ALA A 113 0.76 -6.51 19.10
CA ALA A 113 -0.49 -7.03 18.54
C ALA A 113 -1.67 -6.11 18.89
N GLU A 114 -1.70 -5.58 20.10
CA GLU A 114 -2.73 -4.67 20.61
C GLU A 114 -2.71 -3.34 19.84
N VAL A 115 -1.54 -2.75 19.64
CA VAL A 115 -1.41 -1.47 18.92
C VAL A 115 -1.74 -1.63 17.45
N VAL A 116 -1.34 -2.74 16.83
CA VAL A 116 -1.67 -3.03 15.42
C VAL A 116 -3.17 -3.22 15.24
N LYS A 117 -3.83 -3.99 16.11
CA LYS A 117 -5.30 -4.17 16.07
C LYS A 117 -6.04 -2.86 16.26
N GLU A 118 -5.61 -2.03 17.21
CA GLU A 118 -6.24 -0.73 17.43
C GLU A 118 -6.06 0.20 16.23
N ARG A 119 -4.88 0.18 15.58
CA ARG A 119 -4.65 0.93 14.34
C ARG A 119 -5.53 0.49 13.20
N LEU A 120 -5.72 -0.82 13.03
CA LEU A 120 -6.61 -1.38 12.01
C LEU A 120 -8.06 -0.97 12.28
N ARG A 121 -8.50 -1.02 13.55
CA ARG A 121 -9.83 -0.55 13.96
C ARG A 121 -10.05 0.93 13.66
N VAL A 122 -9.09 1.78 14.01
CA VAL A 122 -9.15 3.22 13.74
C VAL A 122 -9.08 3.51 12.23
N TYR A 123 -8.22 2.81 11.50
CA TYR A 123 -8.15 2.89 10.04
C TYR A 123 -9.50 2.57 9.42
N ASN A 124 -10.09 1.41 9.74
CA ASN A 124 -11.39 1.02 9.18
C ASN A 124 -12.48 2.06 9.50
N LYS A 125 -12.50 2.61 10.72
CA LYS A 125 -13.46 3.66 11.11
C LYS A 125 -13.31 4.96 10.31
N LEU A 126 -12.09 5.36 9.98
CA LEU A 126 -11.81 6.62 9.27
C LEU A 126 -11.84 6.45 7.74
N THR A 127 -11.37 5.30 7.26
CA THR A 127 -11.25 4.98 5.84
C THR A 127 -12.58 4.60 5.22
N GLN A 128 -13.47 3.88 5.93
CA GLN A 128 -14.77 3.48 5.38
C GLN A 128 -15.62 4.68 4.88
N PRO A 129 -15.72 5.81 5.61
CA PRO A 129 -16.36 7.02 5.08
C PRO A 129 -15.69 7.61 3.83
N VAL A 130 -14.36 7.53 3.73
CA VAL A 130 -13.60 8.02 2.56
C VAL A 130 -13.78 7.10 1.35
N GLU A 131 -13.77 5.79 1.56
CA GLU A 131 -14.11 4.80 0.53
C GLU A 131 -15.51 5.08 -0.01
N GLU A 132 -16.51 5.25 0.86
CA GLU A 132 -17.87 5.53 0.43
C GLU A 132 -17.98 6.86 -0.34
N PHE A 133 -17.23 7.88 0.08
CA PHE A 133 -17.14 9.16 -0.61
C PHE A 133 -16.65 9.00 -2.06
N TYR A 134 -15.61 8.21 -2.31
CA TYR A 134 -15.09 7.98 -3.66
C TYR A 134 -15.88 6.92 -4.44
N ARG A 135 -16.46 5.93 -3.76
CA ARG A 135 -17.35 4.90 -4.33
C ARG A 135 -18.58 5.54 -4.97
N LYS A 136 -19.26 6.44 -4.26
CA LYS A 136 -20.40 7.20 -4.79
C LYS A 136 -20.07 8.06 -6.02
N ARG A 137 -18.79 8.41 -6.19
CA ARG A 137 -18.28 9.19 -7.33
C ARG A 137 -17.76 8.32 -8.48
N GLY A 138 -17.80 6.99 -8.34
CA GLY A 138 -17.26 6.06 -9.35
C GLY A 138 -15.74 6.11 -9.49
N LYS A 139 -15.03 6.66 -8.49
CA LYS A 139 -13.57 6.86 -8.52
C LYS A 139 -12.80 5.81 -7.70
N LEU A 140 -13.50 4.93 -6.98
CA LEU A 140 -12.87 3.93 -6.12
C LEU A 140 -12.68 2.60 -6.85
N LEU A 141 -11.44 2.13 -6.92
CA LEU A 141 -11.06 0.76 -7.26
C LEU A 141 -10.67 0.01 -5.98
N GLU A 142 -11.43 -1.02 -5.64
CA GLU A 142 -11.04 -1.95 -4.58
C GLU A 142 -10.20 -3.07 -5.17
N PHE A 143 -9.02 -3.30 -4.61
CA PHE A 143 -8.08 -4.29 -5.10
C PHE A 143 -7.61 -5.19 -3.95
N GLU A 144 -8.10 -6.43 -3.95
CA GLU A 144 -7.64 -7.47 -3.04
C GLU A 144 -6.28 -8.00 -3.50
N LEU A 145 -5.28 -7.91 -2.62
CA LEU A 145 -3.94 -8.40 -2.89
C LEU A 145 -3.96 -9.95 -2.90
N PRO A 146 -3.70 -10.62 -4.03
CA PRO A 146 -3.67 -12.09 -4.08
C PRO A 146 -2.45 -12.71 -3.38
N GLY A 147 -1.40 -11.92 -3.12
CA GLY A 147 -0.12 -12.44 -2.64
C GLY A 147 1.01 -11.42 -2.77
N GLY A 148 2.25 -11.91 -2.86
CA GLY A 148 3.42 -11.07 -3.01
C GLY A 148 3.40 -10.22 -4.28
N ILE A 149 4.44 -9.40 -4.47
CA ILE A 149 4.60 -8.57 -5.66
C ILE A 149 4.45 -9.39 -6.96
N PRO A 150 5.04 -10.59 -7.11
CA PRO A 150 4.92 -11.37 -8.35
C PRO A 150 3.47 -11.74 -8.71
N GLN A 151 2.61 -11.97 -7.71
CA GLN A 151 1.20 -12.30 -7.92
C GLN A 151 0.33 -11.04 -8.05
N SER A 152 0.59 -10.03 -7.23
CA SER A 152 -0.24 -8.83 -7.12
C SER A 152 0.00 -7.85 -8.26
N TRP A 153 1.26 -7.66 -8.69
CA TRP A 153 1.62 -6.66 -9.68
C TRP A 153 0.92 -6.87 -11.04
N PRO A 154 0.94 -8.08 -11.64
CA PRO A 154 0.26 -8.30 -12.92
C PRO A 154 -1.26 -8.15 -12.81
N LYS A 155 -1.88 -8.61 -11.70
CA LYS A 155 -3.33 -8.46 -11.48
C LYS A 155 -3.71 -6.98 -11.32
N LEU A 156 -2.87 -6.18 -10.67
CA LEU A 156 -3.09 -4.74 -10.52
C LEU A 156 -3.00 -4.01 -11.85
N LEU A 157 -1.97 -4.29 -12.66
CA LEU A 157 -1.85 -3.70 -14.00
C LEU A 157 -3.07 -4.03 -14.87
N ARG A 158 -3.59 -5.26 -14.81
CA ARG A 158 -4.87 -5.61 -15.47
C ARG A 158 -6.03 -4.76 -15.00
N ALA A 159 -6.21 -4.65 -13.69
CA ALA A 159 -7.30 -3.87 -13.10
C ALA A 159 -7.23 -2.39 -13.52
N LEU A 160 -6.02 -1.90 -13.80
CA LEU A 160 -5.77 -0.54 -14.27
C LEU A 160 -5.76 -0.41 -15.81
N HIS A 161 -5.94 -1.51 -16.55
CA HIS A 161 -5.81 -1.56 -18.01
C HIS A 161 -4.44 -1.06 -18.52
N LEU A 162 -3.38 -1.38 -17.78
CA LEU A 162 -2.00 -1.01 -18.04
C LEU A 162 -1.14 -2.20 -18.48
N GLU A 163 -1.73 -3.22 -19.10
CA GLU A 163 -0.96 -4.34 -19.67
C GLU A 163 -0.20 -3.88 -20.92
N ASP A 164 0.91 -3.19 -20.67
CA ASP A 164 2.07 -2.91 -21.52
C ASP A 164 1.82 -2.75 -23.04
N ASP A 165 1.85 -1.47 -23.47
CA ASP A 165 2.35 -0.97 -24.77
C ASP A 165 3.84 -1.35 -25.00
N LYS A 166 4.24 -2.60 -24.73
CA LYS A 166 5.59 -3.11 -25.00
C LYS A 166 5.76 -3.68 -26.41
N GLN A 167 4.85 -3.38 -27.33
CA GLN A 167 5.03 -3.63 -28.77
C GLN A 167 5.43 -2.39 -29.59
N SER A 168 5.44 -1.18 -29.00
CA SER A 168 5.73 0.05 -29.76
C SER A 168 7.16 0.59 -29.61
N ALA A 169 8.03 -0.06 -28.84
CA ALA A 169 9.41 0.35 -28.63
C ALA A 169 10.46 -0.58 -29.27
N ILE A 170 10.02 -1.45 -30.20
CA ILE A 170 10.89 -2.21 -31.11
C ILE A 170 10.34 -2.02 -32.53
N ALA A 171 10.56 -0.84 -33.10
CA ALA A 171 10.48 -0.57 -34.52
C ALA A 171 11.45 0.56 -34.86
#